data_AF-A0A3D8I7I2-F1
#
_entry.id   AF-A0A3D8I7I2-F1
#
_cell.length_a   1.000
_cell.length_b   1.000
_cell.length_c   1.000
_cell.angle_alpha   90.00
_cell.angle_beta   90.00
_cell.angle_gamma   90.00
#
_symmetry.space_group_name_H-M   'P 1'
#
loop_
_entity.id
_entity.type
_entity.pdbx_description
1 polymer ?
#
loop_
_entity_poly.entity_id
_entity_poly.type
_entity_poly.pdbx_seq_one_letter_code
_entity_poly.pdbx_strand_id
1 'polypeptide(L)'
;MKEVSKALQCIFCLICVAFFSACGSKDVNPLAGMIGKPNDADPLKIGSKPTIPAKQPFPKLLVGKIYFPNEENKNFTTRARPKLDRETLELDIAKLKTQDKLLLAQAPNVPISDWVSLLSPGGAALTVWALAQGNWLWGYTLIDSAGFGGARVWRFHFFPNDEVLIENGKTGTCVNAYKNGVIHSACNEKNKYQRFKLIPMTNEAFMLKNVGMNKCLQTPIGNVFGDFHKVSSIFLSSCAAGANLDQQWYVVAPPFLVRPLYKKP
;
A
#
# COMPACT_ATOMS: atom_id res chain seq x y z
N MET A 1 -21.37 -57.37 -18.45
CA MET A 1 -20.05 -56.70 -18.57
C MET A 1 -20.12 -55.19 -18.80
N LYS A 2 -21.09 -54.63 -19.57
CA LYS A 2 -21.17 -53.17 -19.80
C LYS A 2 -21.57 -52.32 -18.57
N GLU A 3 -22.32 -52.87 -17.61
CA GLU A 3 -22.74 -52.13 -16.41
C GLU A 3 -21.61 -51.90 -15.39
N VAL A 4 -20.73 -52.88 -15.22
CA VAL A 4 -19.59 -52.80 -14.29
C VAL A 4 -18.60 -51.70 -14.73
N SER A 5 -18.46 -51.47 -16.03
CA SER A 5 -17.61 -50.42 -16.60
C SER A 5 -18.14 -49.00 -16.30
N LYS A 6 -19.46 -48.80 -16.28
CA LYS A 6 -20.05 -47.48 -15.96
C LYS A 6 -19.93 -47.14 -14.48
N ALA A 7 -20.12 -48.14 -13.61
CA ALA A 7 -19.97 -47.97 -12.16
C ALA A 7 -18.52 -47.61 -11.78
N LEU A 8 -17.54 -48.27 -12.39
CA LEU A 8 -16.12 -48.00 -12.14
C LEU A 8 -15.71 -46.59 -12.63
N GLN A 9 -16.29 -46.13 -13.74
CA GLN A 9 -16.01 -44.82 -14.32
C GLN A 9 -16.64 -43.67 -13.52
N CYS A 10 -17.84 -43.88 -12.95
CA CYS A 10 -18.45 -42.93 -12.00
C CYS A 10 -17.65 -42.82 -10.68
N ILE A 11 -17.15 -43.94 -10.15
CA ILE A 11 -16.32 -43.96 -8.93
C ILE A 11 -14.99 -43.22 -9.17
N PHE A 12 -14.35 -43.43 -10.32
CA PHE A 12 -13.12 -42.74 -10.67
C PHE A 12 -13.32 -41.21 -10.82
N CYS A 13 -14.41 -40.77 -11.44
CA CYS A 13 -14.76 -39.35 -11.52
C CYS A 13 -15.04 -38.72 -10.13
N LEU A 14 -15.74 -39.43 -9.24
CA LEU A 14 -16.02 -38.94 -7.88
C LEU A 14 -14.74 -38.80 -7.04
N ILE A 15 -13.80 -39.74 -7.19
CA ILE A 15 -12.50 -39.68 -6.51
C ILE A 15 -11.67 -38.50 -7.05
N CYS A 16 -11.64 -38.28 -8.37
CA CYS A 16 -10.95 -37.11 -8.94
C CYS A 16 -11.54 -35.77 -8.45
N VAL A 17 -12.87 -35.65 -8.36
CA VAL A 17 -13.52 -34.42 -7.84
C VAL A 17 -13.23 -34.20 -6.35
N ALA A 18 -13.11 -35.27 -5.55
CA ALA A 18 -12.74 -35.19 -4.14
C ALA A 18 -11.26 -34.81 -3.92
N PHE A 19 -10.35 -35.24 -4.80
CA PHE A 19 -8.92 -34.88 -4.70
C PHE A 19 -8.62 -33.43 -5.11
N PHE A 20 -9.42 -32.83 -6.00
CA PHE A 20 -9.25 -31.42 -6.41
C PHE A 20 -9.95 -30.39 -5.50
N SER A 21 -10.80 -30.83 -4.57
CA SER A 21 -11.55 -29.93 -3.67
C SER A 21 -10.88 -29.68 -2.31
N ALA A 22 -9.73 -30.30 -2.03
CA ALA A 22 -9.05 -30.21 -0.73
C ALA A 22 -7.80 -29.30 -0.70
N CYS A 23 -7.73 -28.27 -1.55
CA CYS A 23 -6.75 -27.19 -1.37
C CYS A 23 -7.38 -26.04 -0.55
N GLY A 24 -7.71 -26.32 0.70
CA GLY A 24 -8.07 -25.27 1.66
C GLY A 24 -6.86 -24.36 1.84
N SER A 25 -6.95 -23.10 1.42
CA SER A 25 -5.89 -22.12 1.60
C SER A 25 -5.57 -22.05 3.10
N LYS A 26 -4.39 -22.54 3.50
CA LYS A 26 -3.92 -22.33 4.88
C LYS A 26 -3.90 -20.84 5.13
N ASP A 27 -4.53 -20.41 6.21
CA ASP A 27 -4.50 -19.03 6.66
C ASP A 27 -3.04 -18.62 6.89
N VAL A 28 -2.49 -17.79 6.00
CA VAL A 28 -1.09 -17.32 6.09
C VAL A 28 -1.07 -15.96 6.77
N ASN A 29 -0.11 -15.77 7.67
CA ASN A 29 0.08 -14.51 8.36
C ASN A 29 0.52 -13.39 7.39
N PRO A 30 -0.29 -12.32 7.22
CA PRO A 30 -0.01 -11.23 6.28
C PRO A 30 1.17 -10.34 6.69
N LEU A 31 1.69 -10.50 7.91
CA LEU A 31 2.82 -9.78 8.47
C LEU A 31 4.11 -10.62 8.45
N ALA A 32 4.12 -11.74 7.72
CA ALA A 32 5.28 -12.62 7.58
C ALA A 32 5.90 -13.04 8.93
N GLY A 33 5.06 -13.26 9.95
CA GLY A 33 5.49 -13.70 11.27
C GLY A 33 6.09 -12.60 12.16
N MET A 34 6.09 -11.32 11.73
CA MET A 34 6.51 -10.21 12.60
C MET A 34 5.66 -10.09 13.87
N ILE A 35 4.37 -10.42 13.75
CA ILE A 35 3.37 -10.36 14.81
C ILE A 35 2.45 -11.56 14.61
N GLY A 36 2.18 -12.32 15.67
CA GLY A 36 1.26 -13.47 15.63
C GLY A 36 1.93 -14.75 15.11
N LYS A 37 1.19 -15.87 15.10
CA LYS A 37 1.71 -17.17 14.64
C LYS A 37 1.82 -17.20 13.10
N PRO A 38 2.65 -18.07 12.50
CA PRO A 38 2.76 -18.18 11.04
C PRO A 38 1.43 -18.44 10.31
N ASN A 39 0.51 -19.15 10.96
CA ASN A 39 -0.81 -19.49 10.43
C ASN A 39 -1.95 -18.61 11.01
N ASP A 40 -1.62 -17.40 11.46
CA ASP A 40 -2.58 -16.45 12.01
C ASP A 40 -2.98 -15.44 10.94
N ALA A 41 -4.19 -15.56 10.39
CA ALA A 41 -4.69 -14.62 9.39
C ALA A 41 -5.14 -13.27 9.98
N ASP A 42 -5.22 -13.10 11.30
CA ASP A 42 -5.60 -11.85 11.97
C ASP A 42 -4.68 -11.49 13.15
N PRO A 43 -3.37 -11.36 12.91
CA PRO A 43 -2.37 -11.21 13.99
C PRO A 43 -2.50 -9.90 14.77
N LEU A 44 -3.17 -8.88 14.22
CA LEU A 44 -3.39 -7.59 14.87
C LEU A 44 -4.74 -7.52 15.59
N LYS A 45 -5.73 -8.35 15.21
CA LYS A 45 -7.09 -8.35 15.76
C LYS A 45 -7.78 -6.98 15.71
N ILE A 46 -7.50 -6.19 14.68
CA ILE A 46 -8.04 -4.83 14.47
C ILE A 46 -9.32 -4.81 13.62
N GLY A 47 -9.93 -5.98 13.41
CA GLY A 47 -11.10 -6.17 12.56
C GLY A 47 -10.74 -6.42 11.08
N SER A 48 -11.77 -6.71 10.29
CA SER A 48 -11.61 -7.13 8.88
C SER A 48 -11.66 -5.99 7.87
N LYS A 49 -12.01 -4.77 8.29
CA LYS A 49 -12.21 -3.60 7.45
C LYS A 49 -11.66 -2.34 8.16
N PRO A 50 -11.18 -1.33 7.41
CA PRO A 50 -10.81 -0.04 7.99
C PRO A 50 -11.98 0.57 8.78
N THR A 51 -11.77 0.80 10.08
CA THR A 51 -12.74 1.48 10.96
C THR A 51 -12.51 2.98 10.90
N ILE A 52 -13.52 3.74 10.43
CA ILE A 52 -13.40 5.18 10.19
C ILE A 52 -12.78 5.89 11.40
N PRO A 53 -11.78 6.77 11.19
CA PRO A 53 -11.20 7.60 12.24
C PRO A 53 -12.26 8.32 13.05
N ALA A 54 -12.07 8.41 14.37
CA ALA A 54 -12.92 9.26 15.20
C ALA A 54 -12.94 10.69 14.63
N LYS A 55 -14.14 11.30 14.52
CA LYS A 55 -14.29 12.62 13.93
C LYS A 55 -13.45 13.64 14.70
N GLN A 56 -12.50 14.28 14.01
CA GLN A 56 -11.69 15.35 14.57
C GLN A 56 -12.19 16.70 14.01
N PRO A 57 -12.24 17.77 14.83
CA PRO A 57 -12.60 19.10 14.33
C PRO A 57 -11.57 19.63 13.32
N PHE A 58 -10.30 19.21 13.49
CA PHE A 58 -9.23 19.40 12.52
C PHE A 58 -8.49 18.06 12.41
N PRO A 59 -8.36 17.46 11.21
CA PRO A 59 -7.61 16.24 11.05
C PRO A 59 -6.18 16.41 11.56
N LYS A 60 -5.79 15.57 12.52
CA LYS A 60 -4.44 15.56 13.10
C LYS A 60 -3.94 14.13 13.16
N LEU A 61 -2.65 13.96 12.90
CA LEU A 61 -1.97 12.68 13.06
C LEU A 61 -2.11 12.21 14.51
N LEU A 62 -2.45 10.93 14.69
CA LEU A 62 -2.47 10.33 16.02
C LEU A 62 -1.08 9.84 16.40
N VAL A 63 -0.56 10.40 17.49
CA VAL A 63 0.71 10.02 18.13
C VAL A 63 0.36 9.27 19.41
N GLY A 64 0.63 7.96 19.49
CA GLY A 64 0.24 7.19 20.68
C GLY A 64 0.25 5.67 20.51
N LYS A 65 0.01 4.96 21.63
CA LYS A 65 0.11 3.50 21.78
C LYS A 65 -0.80 2.74 20.82
N ILE A 66 -0.30 1.56 20.45
CA ILE A 66 -0.97 0.60 19.59
C ILE A 66 -2.11 -0.05 20.39
N TYR A 67 -3.31 -0.19 19.81
CA TYR A 67 -4.30 -1.10 20.37
C TYR A 67 -3.92 -2.53 19.98
N PHE A 68 -3.21 -3.22 20.88
CA PHE A 68 -3.08 -4.67 20.85
C PHE A 68 -3.69 -5.26 22.12
N PRO A 69 -4.59 -6.25 22.01
CA PRO A 69 -4.81 -7.16 23.12
C PRO A 69 -3.58 -8.08 23.24
N ASN A 70 -2.77 -7.83 24.28
CA ASN A 70 -1.54 -8.52 24.72
C ASN A 70 -0.21 -7.95 24.20
N GLU A 71 0.38 -7.05 25.00
CA GLU A 71 1.69 -6.37 24.82
C GLU A 71 2.89 -7.18 25.38
N GLU A 72 2.82 -8.49 25.58
CA GLU A 72 4.01 -9.24 26.02
C GLU A 72 4.95 -9.50 24.82
N ASN A 73 6.13 -8.86 24.85
CA ASN A 73 7.32 -9.13 24.02
C ASN A 73 7.44 -8.46 22.64
N LYS A 74 6.85 -7.28 22.40
CA LYS A 74 7.09 -6.55 21.13
C LYS A 74 7.68 -5.16 21.35
N ASN A 75 9.00 -5.08 21.24
CA ASN A 75 9.73 -3.81 21.13
C ASN A 75 9.48 -3.21 19.74
N PHE A 76 8.42 -2.40 19.60
CA PHE A 76 8.30 -1.49 18.47
C PHE A 76 9.26 -0.33 18.72
N THR A 77 10.45 -0.43 18.13
CA THR A 77 11.36 0.70 18.09
C THR A 77 10.68 1.86 17.36
N THR A 78 10.32 2.89 18.11
CA THR A 78 9.88 4.20 17.61
C THR A 78 11.06 4.99 17.03
N ARG A 79 12.01 4.31 16.35
CA ARG A 79 13.04 5.01 15.61
C ARG A 79 12.38 5.67 14.41
N ALA A 80 11.88 6.88 14.63
CA ALA A 80 11.86 7.89 13.60
C ALA A 80 13.26 7.85 12.95
N ARG A 81 13.33 7.50 11.67
CA ARG A 81 14.55 7.75 10.92
C ARG A 81 14.88 9.24 11.07
N PRO A 82 16.17 9.61 11.18
CA PRO A 82 16.54 11.00 11.31
C PRO A 82 15.91 11.78 10.15
N LYS A 83 15.46 12.99 10.48
CA LYS A 83 15.09 14.06 9.56
C LYS A 83 16.09 14.01 8.38
N LEU A 84 15.59 13.92 7.13
CA LEU A 84 16.39 14.00 5.90
C LEU A 84 17.53 14.99 6.12
N ASP A 85 18.73 14.48 6.35
CA ASP A 85 19.84 15.29 6.82
C ASP A 85 20.50 15.97 5.63
N ARG A 86 21.11 17.12 5.92
CA ARG A 86 21.75 17.96 4.92
C ARG A 86 22.95 17.24 4.28
N GLU A 87 23.55 16.29 4.98
CA GLU A 87 24.68 15.48 4.51
C GLU A 87 24.27 14.49 3.41
N THR A 88 23.09 13.85 3.52
CA THR A 88 22.58 12.97 2.44
C THR A 88 22.32 13.78 1.17
N LEU A 89 21.81 15.01 1.31
CA LEU A 89 21.58 15.93 0.18
C LEU A 89 22.90 16.41 -0.46
N GLU A 90 23.92 16.70 0.35
CA GLU A 90 25.25 17.11 -0.12
C GLU A 90 25.97 15.97 -0.88
N LEU A 91 25.80 14.72 -0.44
CA LEU A 91 26.34 13.52 -1.09
C LEU A 91 25.73 13.30 -2.49
N ASP A 92 24.43 13.55 -2.65
CA ASP A 92 23.75 13.44 -3.95
C ASP A 92 24.12 14.60 -4.89
N ILE A 93 24.31 15.82 -4.35
CA ILE A 93 24.78 16.99 -5.12
C ILE A 93 26.24 16.80 -5.58
N ALA A 94 27.10 16.21 -4.74
CA ALA A 94 28.48 15.93 -5.10
C ALA A 94 28.59 14.93 -6.27
N LYS A 95 27.72 13.91 -6.30
CA LYS A 95 27.62 12.96 -7.41
C LYS A 95 27.12 13.60 -8.71
N LEU A 96 26.19 14.55 -8.61
CA LEU A 96 25.68 15.30 -9.77
C LEU A 96 26.74 16.21 -10.40
N LYS A 97 27.68 16.75 -9.62
CA LYS A 97 28.75 17.63 -10.13
C LYS A 97 29.84 16.92 -10.93
N THR A 98 29.98 15.60 -10.78
CA THR A 98 31.01 14.82 -11.48
C THR A 98 30.57 14.30 -12.86
N GLN A 99 29.31 14.50 -13.25
CA GLN A 99 28.76 13.89 -14.45
C GLN A 99 28.33 14.96 -15.47
N ASP A 100 29.32 15.75 -15.90
CA ASP A 100 29.18 16.78 -16.95
C ASP A 100 29.21 16.14 -18.35
N LYS A 101 28.32 15.18 -18.57
CA LYS A 101 28.00 14.66 -19.90
C LYS A 101 26.49 14.73 -20.03
N LEU A 102 26.03 15.63 -20.89
CA LEU A 102 24.65 15.74 -21.36
C LEU A 102 24.23 14.38 -21.96
N LEU A 103 23.73 13.51 -21.10
CA LEU A 103 23.08 12.26 -21.46
C LEU A 103 21.62 12.61 -21.73
N LEU A 104 21.20 12.50 -23.00
CA LEU A 104 19.79 12.27 -23.33
C LEU A 104 19.34 11.10 -22.44
N ALA A 105 18.46 11.39 -21.48
CA ALA A 105 18.23 10.57 -20.30
C ALA A 105 17.83 9.13 -20.67
N GLN A 106 18.81 8.23 -20.66
CA GLN A 106 18.52 6.85 -20.32
C GLN A 106 17.95 6.90 -18.90
N ALA A 107 16.72 6.43 -18.74
CA ALA A 107 16.09 6.32 -17.43
C ALA A 107 17.11 5.68 -16.48
N PRO A 108 17.54 6.37 -15.41
CA PRO A 108 18.43 5.78 -14.44
C PRO A 108 17.83 4.44 -14.02
N ASN A 109 18.61 3.37 -14.06
CA ASN A 109 18.19 2.06 -13.55
C ASN A 109 18.20 2.10 -12.01
N VAL A 110 17.47 3.08 -11.46
CA VAL A 110 17.41 3.37 -10.04
C VAL A 110 16.25 2.55 -9.51
N PRO A 111 16.51 1.60 -8.59
CA PRO A 111 15.49 0.72 -8.05
C PRO A 111 14.51 1.44 -7.12
N ILE A 112 14.52 2.78 -7.08
CA ILE A 112 13.79 3.62 -6.14
C ILE A 112 13.27 4.87 -6.86
N SER A 113 12.02 5.27 -6.60
CA SER A 113 11.46 6.51 -7.14
C SER A 113 11.87 7.74 -6.33
N ASP A 114 11.58 8.93 -6.87
CA ASP A 114 11.44 10.13 -6.06
C ASP A 114 10.25 10.01 -5.09
N TRP A 115 10.17 10.96 -4.16
CA TRP A 115 9.02 11.11 -3.26
C TRP A 115 7.80 11.60 -4.03
N VAL A 116 6.68 10.89 -3.89
CA VAL A 116 5.43 11.16 -4.61
C VAL A 116 4.23 11.11 -3.67
N SER A 117 3.08 11.54 -4.14
CA SER A 117 1.79 11.24 -3.51
C SER A 117 0.92 10.40 -4.42
N LEU A 118 0.10 9.55 -3.81
CA LEU A 118 -0.82 8.66 -4.53
C LEU A 118 -2.24 9.19 -4.35
N LEU A 119 -2.86 9.63 -5.45
CA LEU A 119 -4.16 10.27 -5.44
C LEU A 119 -5.18 9.39 -6.17
N SER A 120 -6.35 9.18 -5.58
CA SER A 120 -7.49 8.58 -6.29
C SER A 120 -8.26 9.64 -7.09
N PRO A 121 -9.08 9.27 -8.09
CA PRO A 121 -9.89 10.22 -8.84
C PRO A 121 -10.83 11.07 -7.97
N GLY A 122 -11.27 10.55 -6.82
CA GLY A 122 -12.09 11.29 -5.85
C GLY A 122 -11.31 12.33 -5.03
N GLY A 123 -10.03 12.56 -5.32
CA GLY A 123 -9.17 13.50 -4.60
C GLY A 123 -8.60 12.97 -3.29
N ALA A 124 -8.84 11.70 -2.96
CA ALA A 124 -8.32 11.10 -1.74
C ALA A 124 -6.86 10.70 -1.92
N ALA A 125 -5.96 11.36 -1.19
CA ALA A 125 -4.56 11.02 -1.14
C ALA A 125 -4.31 9.91 -0.11
N LEU A 126 -3.62 8.84 -0.51
CA LEU A 126 -3.23 7.76 0.39
C LEU A 126 -2.34 8.34 1.50
N THR A 127 -2.68 8.06 2.76
CA THR A 127 -1.93 8.60 3.89
C THR A 127 -1.92 7.67 5.09
N VAL A 128 -0.83 7.76 5.85
CA VAL A 128 -0.81 7.36 7.26
C VAL A 128 -1.61 8.40 8.05
N TRP A 129 -2.45 7.93 8.98
CA TRP A 129 -3.18 8.78 9.92
C TRP A 129 -2.71 8.55 11.37
N ALA A 130 -2.74 7.31 11.84
CA ALA A 130 -2.14 6.92 13.11
C ALA A 130 -0.70 6.46 12.87
N LEU A 131 0.27 7.05 13.57
CA LEU A 131 1.69 6.85 13.27
C LEU A 131 2.25 5.49 13.70
N ALA A 132 1.55 4.77 14.57
CA ALA A 132 2.00 3.48 15.07
C ALA A 132 1.77 2.38 14.02
N GLN A 133 2.76 1.51 13.84
CA GLN A 133 2.67 0.38 12.89
C GLN A 133 1.47 -0.51 13.20
N GLY A 134 0.90 -1.11 12.15
CA GLY A 134 -0.28 -1.96 12.25
C GLY A 134 -1.60 -1.20 12.05
N ASN A 135 -1.58 0.13 11.98
CA ASN A 135 -2.80 0.91 11.74
C ASN A 135 -3.19 0.95 10.27
N TRP A 136 -4.50 1.04 10.04
CA TRP A 136 -5.10 1.22 8.72
C TRP A 136 -4.60 2.50 8.04
N LEU A 137 -4.38 2.40 6.73
CA LEU A 137 -4.18 3.57 5.87
C LEU A 137 -5.53 4.11 5.40
N TRP A 138 -5.53 5.41 5.12
CA TRP A 138 -6.73 6.19 4.80
C TRP A 138 -6.50 7.04 3.56
N GLY A 139 -7.60 7.48 2.97
CA GLY A 139 -7.62 8.52 1.95
C GLY A 139 -8.11 9.84 2.56
N TYR A 140 -7.30 10.89 2.46
CA TYR A 140 -7.71 12.26 2.81
C TYR A 140 -7.43 13.18 1.63
N THR A 141 -8.27 14.18 1.41
CA THR A 141 -7.93 15.21 0.43
C THR A 141 -6.72 16.01 0.88
N LEU A 142 -5.99 16.59 -0.08
CA LEU A 142 -4.77 17.34 0.22
C LEU A 142 -5.04 18.57 1.10
N ILE A 143 -6.22 19.18 0.98
CA ILE A 143 -6.65 20.31 1.81
C ILE A 143 -6.95 19.88 3.25
N ASP A 144 -7.73 18.81 3.45
CA ASP A 144 -8.13 18.36 4.78
C ASP A 144 -6.96 17.73 5.57
N SER A 145 -5.91 17.33 4.87
CA SER A 145 -4.72 16.72 5.45
C SER A 145 -3.47 17.59 5.36
N ALA A 146 -3.62 18.91 5.13
CA ALA A 146 -2.50 19.84 4.97
C ALA A 146 -1.42 19.70 6.07
N GLY A 147 -1.84 19.46 7.33
CA GLY A 147 -0.95 19.28 8.48
C GLY A 147 -0.26 17.91 8.60
N PHE A 148 -0.54 16.95 7.72
CA PHE A 148 0.01 15.57 7.84
C PHE A 148 1.46 15.47 7.34
N GLY A 149 1.93 16.44 6.57
CA GLY A 149 3.30 16.48 6.05
C GLY A 149 3.66 15.20 5.30
N GLY A 150 4.82 14.61 5.63
CA GLY A 150 5.35 13.41 4.98
C GLY A 150 4.49 12.14 5.12
N ALA A 151 3.42 12.15 5.92
CA ALA A 151 2.56 10.97 6.09
C ALA A 151 1.74 10.67 4.83
N ARG A 152 1.62 11.65 3.92
CA ARG A 152 0.95 11.57 2.62
C ARG A 152 1.91 11.30 1.46
N VAL A 153 3.19 11.18 1.77
CA VAL A 153 4.27 11.09 0.81
C VAL A 153 4.82 9.67 0.84
N TRP A 154 5.07 9.13 -0.34
CA TRP A 154 5.43 7.74 -0.57
C TRP A 154 6.63 7.65 -1.51
N ARG A 155 7.35 6.55 -1.41
CA ARG A 155 8.46 6.21 -2.30
C ARG A 155 8.33 4.77 -2.75
N PHE A 156 8.45 4.53 -4.05
CA PHE A 156 8.43 3.20 -4.61
C PHE A 156 9.83 2.60 -4.59
N HIS A 157 9.92 1.35 -4.18
CA HIS A 157 11.09 0.50 -4.41
C HIS A 157 10.70 -0.53 -5.46
N PHE A 158 11.31 -0.44 -6.64
CA PHE A 158 10.96 -1.24 -7.80
C PHE A 158 11.63 -2.61 -7.78
N PHE A 159 10.87 -3.60 -8.23
CA PHE A 159 11.30 -4.98 -8.42
C PHE A 159 10.97 -5.42 -9.85
N PRO A 160 11.52 -6.57 -10.32
CA PRO A 160 11.07 -7.18 -11.56
C PRO A 160 9.55 -7.43 -11.58
N ASN A 161 8.99 -7.56 -12.78
CA ASN A 161 7.55 -7.80 -13.03
C ASN A 161 6.61 -6.65 -12.64
N ASP A 162 7.12 -5.42 -12.66
CA ASP A 162 6.37 -4.19 -12.33
C ASP A 162 5.83 -4.19 -10.89
N GLU A 163 6.54 -4.85 -9.99
CA GLU A 163 6.19 -4.91 -8.58
C GLU A 163 6.93 -3.84 -7.78
N VAL A 164 6.28 -3.31 -6.75
CA VAL A 164 6.83 -2.30 -5.86
C VAL A 164 6.57 -2.61 -4.39
N LEU A 165 7.51 -2.18 -3.54
CA LEU A 165 7.18 -1.78 -2.17
C LEU A 165 6.86 -0.28 -2.15
N ILE A 166 5.95 0.14 -1.28
CA ILE A 166 5.52 1.53 -1.16
C ILE A 166 5.85 2.01 0.26
N GLU A 167 6.94 2.76 0.41
CA GLU A 167 7.47 3.26 1.68
C GLU A 167 6.91 4.64 2.02
N ASN A 168 6.49 4.86 3.27
CA ASN A 168 5.98 6.14 3.74
C ASN A 168 7.10 7.11 4.17
N GLY A 169 7.01 8.37 3.75
CA GLY A 169 8.01 9.40 4.05
C GLY A 169 8.03 9.90 5.49
N LYS A 170 6.96 9.70 6.28
CA LYS A 170 6.93 10.09 7.70
C LYS A 170 7.37 8.97 8.64
N THR A 171 6.90 7.75 8.40
CA THR A 171 7.10 6.61 9.31
C THR A 171 8.20 5.65 8.86
N GLY A 172 8.65 5.70 7.60
CA GLY A 172 9.62 4.74 7.05
C GLY A 172 9.09 3.30 6.97
N THR A 173 7.77 3.15 7.04
CA THR A 173 7.06 1.86 6.98
C THR A 173 6.49 1.63 5.60
N CYS A 174 6.26 0.39 5.22
CA CYS A 174 5.70 0.03 3.92
C CYS A 174 4.21 -0.29 4.00
N VAL A 175 3.49 -0.05 2.90
CA VAL A 175 2.11 -0.49 2.72
C VAL A 175 2.05 -2.02 2.79
N ASN A 176 1.14 -2.56 3.60
CA ASN A 176 0.94 -3.99 3.80
C ASN A 176 -0.54 -4.32 3.64
N ALA A 177 -0.85 -5.27 2.76
CA ALA A 177 -2.21 -5.79 2.63
C ALA A 177 -2.63 -6.55 3.89
N TYR A 178 -3.82 -6.25 4.41
CA TYR A 178 -4.33 -6.83 5.64
C TYR A 178 -5.85 -6.97 5.56
N LYS A 179 -6.36 -8.21 5.67
CA LYS A 179 -7.80 -8.51 5.55
C LYS A 179 -8.41 -7.83 4.31
N ASN A 180 -9.36 -6.92 4.47
CA ASN A 180 -10.01 -6.24 3.34
C ASN A 180 -9.48 -4.81 3.11
N GLY A 181 -8.29 -4.46 3.60
CA GLY A 181 -7.71 -3.14 3.39
C GLY A 181 -6.19 -3.18 3.43
N VAL A 182 -5.58 -2.04 3.74
CA VAL A 182 -4.13 -1.89 3.87
C VAL A 182 -3.76 -1.18 5.16
N ILE A 183 -2.68 -1.63 5.77
CA ILE A 183 -2.04 -1.02 6.93
C ILE A 183 -0.63 -0.56 6.55
N HIS A 184 0.09 0.04 7.49
CA HIS A 184 1.54 0.22 7.36
C HIS A 184 2.32 -0.54 8.43
N SER A 185 3.40 -1.21 8.04
CA SER A 185 4.27 -1.99 8.92
C SER A 185 5.73 -1.91 8.46
N ALA A 186 6.68 -2.43 9.24
CA ALA A 186 8.09 -2.41 8.83
C ALA A 186 8.27 -3.05 7.44
N CYS A 187 9.10 -2.42 6.62
CA CYS A 187 9.35 -2.86 5.26
C CYS A 187 10.04 -4.22 5.23
N ASN A 188 9.52 -5.14 4.42
CA ASN A 188 10.07 -6.46 4.20
C ASN A 188 9.89 -6.87 2.74
N GLU A 189 10.98 -6.82 1.96
CA GLU A 189 10.99 -7.13 0.52
C GLU A 189 10.56 -8.55 0.17
N LYS A 190 10.71 -9.49 1.13
CA LYS A 190 10.31 -10.88 0.97
C LYS A 190 8.82 -11.10 1.27
N ASN A 191 8.15 -10.12 1.89
CA ASN A 191 6.74 -10.24 2.21
C ASN A 191 5.87 -9.91 0.98
N LYS A 192 5.31 -10.94 0.35
CA LYS A 192 4.37 -10.79 -0.77
C LYS A 192 3.14 -9.92 -0.47
N TYR A 193 2.75 -9.79 0.81
CA TYR A 193 1.64 -8.93 1.22
C TYR A 193 2.01 -7.43 1.21
N GLN A 194 3.30 -7.09 1.13
CA GLN A 194 3.77 -5.71 0.92
C GLN A 194 4.09 -5.41 -0.54
N ARG A 195 4.08 -6.42 -1.41
CA ARG A 195 4.37 -6.28 -2.84
C ARG A 195 3.11 -5.93 -3.60
N PHE A 196 3.17 -4.87 -4.41
CA PHE A 196 2.07 -4.43 -5.25
C PHE A 196 2.54 -4.38 -6.70
N LYS A 197 1.81 -5.02 -7.60
CA LYS A 197 2.00 -4.88 -9.04
C LYS A 197 1.31 -3.62 -9.53
N LEU A 198 2.05 -2.79 -10.26
CA LEU A 198 1.53 -1.65 -10.99
C LEU A 198 0.91 -2.14 -12.30
N ILE A 199 -0.38 -1.89 -12.50
CA ILE A 199 -1.07 -2.27 -13.73
C ILE A 199 -1.48 -0.97 -14.45
N PRO A 200 -0.78 -0.58 -15.52
CA PRO A 200 -1.11 0.65 -16.24
C PRO A 200 -2.48 0.55 -16.91
N MET A 201 -3.16 1.68 -16.99
CA MET A 201 -4.45 1.84 -17.66
C MET A 201 -4.28 2.77 -18.87
N THR A 202 -5.25 2.75 -19.77
CA THR A 202 -5.21 3.56 -21.02
C THR A 202 -5.33 5.06 -20.79
N ASN A 203 -5.79 5.48 -19.60
CA ASN A 203 -5.90 6.88 -19.20
C ASN A 203 -4.74 7.35 -18.31
N GLU A 204 -3.58 6.68 -18.39
CA GLU A 204 -2.36 6.97 -17.63
C GLU A 204 -2.47 6.77 -16.10
N ALA A 205 -3.66 6.42 -15.60
CA ALA A 205 -3.81 5.89 -14.25
C ALA A 205 -3.20 4.48 -14.16
N PHE A 206 -3.08 3.97 -12.94
CA PHE A 206 -2.71 2.58 -12.71
C PHE A 206 -3.53 1.97 -11.57
N MET A 207 -3.71 0.66 -11.62
CA MET A 207 -4.22 -0.12 -10.49
C MET A 207 -3.07 -0.66 -9.67
N LEU A 208 -3.28 -0.72 -8.35
CA LEU A 208 -2.35 -1.31 -7.39
C LEU A 208 -2.85 -2.69 -6.97
N LYS A 209 -2.31 -3.74 -7.58
CA LYS A 209 -2.68 -5.13 -7.27
C LYS A 209 -1.73 -5.72 -6.23
N ASN A 210 -2.23 -6.06 -5.05
CA ASN A 210 -1.43 -6.78 -4.07
C ASN A 210 -1.10 -8.19 -4.54
N VAL A 211 0.19 -8.55 -4.48
CA VAL A 211 0.70 -9.86 -4.93
C VAL A 211 0.26 -10.98 -3.98
N GLY A 212 0.32 -10.73 -2.67
CA GLY A 212 -0.03 -11.73 -1.65
C GLY A 212 -1.51 -12.12 -1.60
N MET A 213 -2.40 -11.16 -1.89
CA MET A 213 -3.86 -11.34 -1.81
C MET A 213 -4.55 -11.44 -3.17
N ASN A 214 -3.87 -11.13 -4.27
CA ASN A 214 -4.44 -11.08 -5.62
C ASN A 214 -5.66 -10.14 -5.72
N LYS A 215 -5.64 -9.03 -4.97
CA LYS A 215 -6.71 -8.02 -4.88
C LYS A 215 -6.16 -6.63 -5.20
N CYS A 216 -7.01 -5.76 -5.72
CA CYS A 216 -6.65 -4.39 -6.07
C CYS A 216 -7.04 -3.40 -4.98
N LEU A 217 -6.20 -2.38 -4.81
CA LEU A 217 -6.44 -1.27 -3.92
C LEU A 217 -7.60 -0.43 -4.44
N GLN A 218 -8.62 -0.23 -3.61
CA GLN A 218 -9.83 0.49 -3.95
C GLN A 218 -10.09 1.62 -2.96
N THR A 219 -10.45 2.78 -3.49
CA THR A 219 -11.04 3.89 -2.75
C THR A 219 -12.46 4.10 -3.27
N PRO A 220 -13.51 3.61 -2.58
CA PRO A 220 -14.87 3.73 -3.06
C PRO A 220 -15.29 5.18 -3.25
N ILE A 221 -15.82 5.52 -4.42
CA ILE A 221 -16.33 6.85 -4.74
C ILE A 221 -17.85 6.76 -4.77
N GLY A 222 -18.52 7.40 -3.80
CA GLY A 222 -19.98 7.41 -3.73
C GLY A 222 -20.56 8.53 -4.58
N ASN A 223 -20.11 9.75 -4.32
CA ASN A 223 -20.49 10.94 -5.07
C ASN A 223 -19.25 11.71 -5.53
N VAL A 224 -18.95 11.62 -6.82
CA VAL A 224 -17.81 12.31 -7.48
C VAL A 224 -17.80 13.82 -7.27
N PHE A 225 -18.95 14.45 -6.97
CA PHE A 225 -19.06 15.89 -6.71
C PHE A 225 -19.29 16.25 -5.24
N GLY A 226 -19.45 15.27 -4.35
CA GLY A 226 -19.84 15.50 -2.95
C GLY A 226 -18.87 14.95 -1.91
N ASP A 227 -17.98 14.03 -2.28
CA ASP A 227 -17.08 13.35 -1.35
C ASP A 227 -15.77 14.14 -1.05
N PHE A 228 -15.67 15.42 -1.46
CA PHE A 228 -14.45 16.23 -1.36
C PHE A 228 -13.93 16.53 0.06
N HIS A 229 -14.75 16.37 1.11
CA HIS A 229 -14.32 16.55 2.51
C HIS A 229 -14.45 15.27 3.35
N LYS A 230 -14.53 14.13 2.67
CA LYS A 230 -14.75 12.84 3.32
C LYS A 230 -13.44 12.09 3.49
N VAL A 231 -13.29 11.47 4.65
CA VAL A 231 -12.25 10.46 4.87
C VAL A 231 -12.64 9.20 4.12
N SER A 232 -11.84 8.81 3.14
CA SER A 232 -12.09 7.61 2.34
C SER A 232 -11.40 6.40 2.97
N SER A 233 -12.17 5.35 3.20
CA SER A 233 -11.61 4.04 3.53
C SER A 233 -10.87 3.45 2.34
N ILE A 234 -9.69 2.87 2.58
CA ILE A 234 -8.90 2.19 1.55
C ILE A 234 -9.07 0.68 1.70
N PHE A 235 -9.68 0.06 0.69
CA PHE A 235 -10.01 -1.36 0.68
C PHE A 235 -9.13 -2.17 -0.28
N LEU A 236 -9.17 -3.48 -0.11
CA LEU A 236 -8.73 -4.46 -1.10
C LEU A 236 -9.93 -5.24 -1.62
N SER A 237 -10.18 -5.16 -2.92
CA SER A 237 -11.29 -5.84 -3.59
C SER A 237 -10.81 -6.59 -4.83
N SER A 238 -11.70 -7.35 -5.46
CA SER A 238 -11.39 -7.99 -6.74
C SER A 238 -11.00 -6.93 -7.77
N CYS A 239 -9.91 -7.16 -8.49
CA CYS A 239 -9.45 -6.24 -9.53
C CYS A 239 -10.51 -6.12 -10.63
N ALA A 240 -10.82 -4.88 -11.01
CA ALA A 240 -11.77 -4.58 -12.07
C ALA A 240 -11.22 -5.03 -13.44
N ALA A 241 -12.10 -5.58 -14.28
CA ALA A 241 -11.77 -6.02 -15.65
C ALA A 241 -12.14 -4.97 -16.71
N GLY A 242 -12.70 -3.83 -16.32
CA GLY A 242 -13.18 -2.78 -17.22
C GLY A 242 -13.10 -1.40 -16.57
N ALA A 243 -13.88 -0.46 -17.12
CA ALA A 243 -13.95 0.91 -16.62
C ALA A 243 -14.31 0.93 -15.13
N ASN A 244 -13.44 1.51 -14.32
CA ASN A 244 -13.62 1.67 -12.88
C ASN A 244 -12.90 2.94 -12.46
N LEU A 245 -13.48 3.78 -11.62
CA LEU A 245 -12.79 4.94 -11.04
C LEU A 245 -12.17 4.59 -9.69
N ASP A 246 -12.84 3.74 -8.92
CA ASP A 246 -12.47 3.45 -7.53
C ASP A 246 -11.14 2.72 -7.35
N GLN A 247 -10.58 2.06 -8.38
CA GLN A 247 -9.28 1.38 -8.29
C GLN A 247 -8.18 2.10 -9.07
N GLN A 248 -8.47 3.29 -9.60
CA GLN A 248 -7.47 4.12 -10.27
C GLN A 248 -6.65 4.89 -9.24
N TRP A 249 -5.35 4.96 -9.51
CA TRP A 249 -4.41 5.78 -8.77
C TRP A 249 -3.55 6.59 -9.72
N TYR A 250 -3.22 7.80 -9.30
CA TYR A 250 -2.33 8.72 -9.98
C TYR A 250 -1.11 8.98 -9.11
N VAL A 251 0.07 8.97 -9.73
CA VAL A 251 1.28 9.50 -9.12
C VAL A 251 1.24 11.01 -9.32
N VAL A 252 1.20 11.77 -8.22
CA VAL A 252 1.22 13.23 -8.26
C VAL A 252 2.42 13.76 -7.50
N ALA A 253 2.76 15.03 -7.76
CA ALA A 253 3.78 15.73 -7.00
C ALA A 253 3.45 15.71 -5.50
N PRO A 254 4.44 15.51 -4.63
CA PRO A 254 4.22 15.46 -3.19
C PRO A 254 3.75 16.83 -2.65
N PRO A 255 2.80 16.88 -1.70
CA PRO A 255 2.14 18.10 -1.22
C PRO A 255 2.97 18.81 -0.15
N PHE A 256 4.21 19.16 -0.48
CA PHE A 256 5.06 20.03 0.32
C PHE A 256 5.30 21.37 -0.39
N LEU A 257 5.73 22.38 0.38
CA LEU A 257 6.05 23.69 -0.16
C LEU A 257 7.31 23.60 -1.02
N VAL A 258 7.17 23.93 -2.31
CA VAL A 258 8.28 23.98 -3.27
C VAL A 258 8.65 25.43 -3.58
N ARG A 259 9.92 25.66 -3.86
CA ARG A 259 10.38 26.96 -4.37
C ARG A 259 10.09 27.04 -5.87
N PRO A 260 9.62 28.18 -6.39
CA PRO A 260 9.56 28.41 -7.83
C PRO A 260 10.93 28.20 -8.46
N LEU A 261 10.95 27.58 -9.65
CA LEU A 261 12.20 27.35 -10.39
C LEU A 261 12.88 28.66 -10.80
N TYR A 262 12.10 29.72 -11.00
CA TYR A 262 12.58 31.04 -11.40
C TYR A 262 12.14 32.08 -10.37
N LYS A 263 13.03 33.01 -10.04
CA LYS A 263 12.65 34.20 -9.27
C LYS A 263 11.72 35.04 -10.14
N LYS A 264 10.58 35.50 -9.59
CA LYS A 264 9.76 36.51 -10.27
C LYS A 264 10.65 37.70 -10.62
N PRO A 265 10.55 38.26 -11.84
CA PRO A 265 11.22 39.51 -12.19
C PRO A 265 10.77 40.64 -11.26
#